data_AF-A0A0K8Q348-F1
#
_entry.id   AF-A0A0K8Q348-F1
#
_cell.length_a   1.000
_cell.length_b   1.000
_cell.length_c   1.000
_cell.angle_alpha   90.00
_cell.angle_beta   90.00
_cell.angle_gamma   90.00
#
_symmetry.space_group_name_H-M   'P 1'
#
loop_
_entity.id
_entity.type
_entity.pdbx_description
1 polymer ?
#
loop_
_entity_poly.entity_id
_entity_poly.type
_entity_poly.pdbx_seq_one_letter_code
_entity_poly.pdbx_strand_id
1 'polypeptide(L)' 'MQVARARGRLRGKQPKVNESQETHLTSLYKGGQHTTAEIAELFKVTKSTFYHIVQRTP' A
#
# COMPACT_ATOMS: atom_id res chain seq x y z
N MET A 1 -20.65 -1.07 0.30
CA MET A 1 -19.44 -1.55 1.02
C MET A 1 -19.75 -2.19 2.39
N GLN A 2 -20.85 -2.96 2.54
CA GLN A 2 -21.18 -3.63 3.82
C GLN A 2 -21.08 -5.17 3.79
N VAL A 3 -21.05 -5.78 2.60
CA VAL A 3 -21.20 -7.25 2.45
C VAL A 3 -19.90 -8.03 2.71
N ALA A 4 -18.72 -7.40 2.56
CA ALA A 4 -17.43 -8.07 2.74
C ALA A 4 -17.06 -8.34 4.22
N ARG A 5 -17.68 -7.64 5.17
CA ARG A 5 -17.38 -7.78 6.61
C ARG A 5 -17.99 -9.03 7.26
N ALA A 6 -19.06 -9.60 6.69
CA ALA A 6 -19.88 -10.62 7.36
C ALA A 6 -19.44 -12.08 7.14
N ARG A 7 -18.54 -12.38 6.20
CA ARG A 7 -18.16 -13.77 5.84
C ARG A 7 -16.77 -14.22 6.28
N GLY A 8 -16.11 -13.52 7.21
CA GLY A 8 -14.78 -13.88 7.72
C GLY A 8 -13.64 -13.86 6.70
N ARG A 9 -13.93 -13.58 5.42
CA ARG A 9 -12.98 -13.41 4.32
C ARG A 9 -12.72 -11.92 4.09
N LEU A 10 -12.26 -11.24 5.13
CA LEU A 10 -12.00 -9.79 5.07
C LEU A 10 -10.70 -9.45 4.34
N ARG A 11 -9.80 -10.42 4.16
CA ARG A 11 -8.58 -10.25 3.38
C ARG A 11 -8.46 -11.43 2.44
N GLY A 12 -8.25 -11.15 1.15
CA GLY A 12 -7.70 -12.14 0.23
C GLY A 12 -6.28 -12.52 0.66
N LYS A 13 -5.42 -12.87 -0.32
CA LYS A 13 -3.97 -13.03 -0.08
C LYS A 13 -3.47 -11.84 0.76
N GLN A 14 -2.80 -12.11 1.88
CA GLN A 14 -2.21 -11.04 2.68
C GLN A 14 -1.38 -10.14 1.74
N PRO A 15 -1.52 -8.80 1.82
CA PRO A 15 -0.67 -7.91 1.07
C PRO A 15 0.79 -8.29 1.33
N LYS A 16 1.63 -8.22 0.30
CA LYS A 16 3.05 -8.54 0.43
C LYS A 16 3.80 -7.56 1.36
N VAL A 17 3.12 -6.51 1.81
CA VAL A 17 3.63 -5.34 2.51
C VAL A 17 2.79 -5.16 3.79
N ASN A 18 3.45 -4.94 4.92
CA ASN A 18 2.78 -4.76 6.21
C ASN A 18 2.16 -3.36 6.31
N GLU A 19 1.15 -3.19 7.17
CA GLU A 19 0.45 -1.90 7.37
C GLU A 19 1.41 -0.76 7.80
N SER A 20 2.43 -1.08 8.59
CA SER A 20 3.50 -0.15 8.96
C SER A 20 4.34 0.29 7.74
N GLN A 21 4.59 -0.61 6.79
CA GLN A 21 5.31 -0.31 5.57
C GLN A 21 4.45 0.52 4.60
N GLU A 22 3.15 0.23 4.51
CA GLU A 22 2.21 1.04 3.72
C GLU A 22 2.15 2.50 4.23
N THR A 23 2.13 2.67 5.56
CA THR A 23 2.16 3.99 6.20
C THR A 23 3.47 4.71 5.92
N HIS A 24 4.61 4.02 6.03
CA HIS A 24 5.93 4.60 5.77
C HIS A 24 6.11 4.99 4.29
N LEU A 25 5.66 4.14 3.36
CA LEU A 25 5.64 4.41 1.92
C LEU A 25 4.80 5.65 1.59
N THR A 26 3.60 5.74 2.17
CA THR A 26 2.70 6.89 1.97
C THR A 26 3.29 8.18 2.55
N SER A 27 3.99 8.10 3.68
CA SER A 27 4.70 9.24 4.27
C SER A 27 5.82 9.75 3.36
N LEU A 28 6.64 8.85 2.79
CA LEU A 28 7.69 9.20 1.83
C LEU A 28 7.13 9.83 0.56
N TYR A 29 6.00 9.31 0.06
CA TYR A 29 5.32 9.88 -1.09
C TYR A 29 4.79 11.29 -0.79
N LYS A 30 4.13 11.49 0.37
CA LYS A 30 3.63 12.80 0.81
C LYS A 30 4.78 13.80 1.08
N GLY A 31 5.95 13.31 1.47
CA GLY A 31 7.15 14.12 1.71
C GLY A 31 7.78 14.69 0.43
N GLY A 32 7.47 14.15 -0.76
CA GLY A 32 7.89 14.71 -2.05
C GLY A 32 9.40 14.67 -2.35
N GLN A 33 10.21 14.08 -1.47
CA GLN A 33 11.68 14.00 -1.61
C GLN A 33 12.14 12.83 -2.50
N HIS A 34 11.24 11.90 -2.81
CA HIS A 34 11.54 10.73 -3.62
C HIS A 34 10.50 10.57 -4.73
N THR A 35 10.96 10.13 -5.89
CA THR A 35 10.09 9.75 -6.98
C THR A 35 9.34 8.46 -6.65
N THR A 36 8.18 8.25 -7.28
CA THR A 36 7.40 7.01 -7.09
C THR A 36 8.17 5.75 -7.50
N ALA A 37 9.14 5.87 -8.41
CA ALA A 37 10.01 4.78 -8.82
C ALA A 37 11.00 4.41 -7.71
N GLU A 38 11.69 5.39 -7.13
CA GLU A 38 12.65 5.19 -6.04
C GLU A 38 11.96 4.60 -4.81
N ILE A 39 10.77 5.10 -4.46
CA ILE A 39 10.00 4.54 -3.35
C ILE A 39 9.57 3.10 -3.66
N ALA A 40 9.14 2.79 -4.89
CA ALA A 40 8.78 1.42 -5.24
C ALA A 40 9.98 0.45 -5.12
N GLU A 41 11.17 0.88 -5.53
CA GLU A 41 12.41 0.11 -5.40
C GLU A 41 12.83 -0.10 -3.94
N LEU A 42 12.77 0.94 -3.10
CA LEU A 42 13.07 0.87 -1.67
C LEU A 42 12.25 -0.21 -0.95
N PHE A 43 10.97 -0.33 -1.31
CA PHE A 43 10.07 -1.33 -0.72
C PHE A 43 10.03 -2.65 -1.50
N LYS A 44 10.84 -2.79 -2.57
CA LYS A 44 10.86 -3.97 -3.45
C LYS A 44 9.46 -4.33 -4.00
N VAL A 45 8.68 -3.31 -4.32
CA VAL A 45 7.32 -3.43 -4.88
C VAL A 45 7.27 -2.90 -6.31
N THR A 46 6.27 -3.33 -7.08
CA THR A 46 6.02 -2.75 -8.40
C THR A 46 5.34 -1.38 -8.28
N LYS A 47 5.49 -0.53 -9.30
CA LYS A 47 4.75 0.75 -9.40
C LYS A 47 3.23 0.57 -9.30
N SER A 48 2.69 -0.51 -9.87
CA SER A 48 1.27 -0.83 -9.73
C SER A 48 0.86 -1.10 -8.28
N THR A 49 1.67 -1.85 -7.54
CA THR A 49 1.45 -2.09 -6.11
C THR A 49 1.55 -0.79 -5.30
N PHE A 50 2.50 0.08 -5.63
CA PHE A 50 2.64 1.41 -5.02
C PHE A 50 1.34 2.23 -5.16
N TYR A 51 0.81 2.36 -6.38
CA TYR A 51 -0.44 3.10 -6.59
C TYR A 51 -1.64 2.47 -5.88
N HIS A 52 -1.71 1.13 -5.83
CA HIS A 52 -2.74 0.44 -5.06
C HIS A 52 -2.64 0.69 -3.56
N ILE A 53 -1.42 0.83 -3.00
CA ILE A 53 -1.22 1.16 -1.58
C ILE A 53 -1.68 2.59 -1.33
N VAL A 54 -1.20 3.56 -2.12
CA VAL A 54 -1.58 4.98 -2.01
C VAL A 54 -3.09 5.17 -2.16
N GLN A 55 -3.77 4.36 -2.99
CA GLN A 55 -5.22 4.42 -3.16
C GLN A 55 -6.01 3.78 -2.01
N ARG A 56 -5.41 2.85 -1.25
CA ARG A 56 -6.05 2.13 -0.14
C ARG A 56 -5.83 2.81 1.21
N THR A 57 -4.72 3.54 1.35
CA THR A 57 -4.39 4.34 2.53
C THR A 57 -5.01 5.74 2.37
N PRO A 58 -5.92 6.18 3.27
CA PRO A 58 -6.53 7.50 3.20
C PRO A 58 -5.55 8.67 3.42
#